data_AF-A0A0B1TEL7-F1
#
_entry.id   AF-A0A0B1TEL7-F1
#
_cell.length_a   1.000
_cell.length_b   1.000
_cell.length_c   1.000
_cell.angle_alpha   90.00
_cell.angle_beta   90.00
_cell.angle_gamma   90.00
#
_symmetry.space_group_name_H-M   'P 1'
#
loop_
_entity.id
_entity.type
_entity.pdbx_description
1 polymer ?
#
loop_
_entity_poly.entity_id
_entity_poly.type
_entity_poly.pdbx_seq_one_letter_code
_entity_poly.pdbx_strand_id
1 'polypeptide(L)'
;MTVQRTGGDGTKIALLLYTILFWASGLALIFIGLWMLLDPKRNYILELVDFSEDDPLLTFASYIAIVAGVVSLFVGFIGFCGALQRMRCLLVGFMLFLFALFLADVAIGTLALVYRNKFTDGKLTVYVKNLTQNRYNRDKWVQPLLDTVQFYVSSTFFLILWHK
;
A
#
# COMPACT_ATOMS: atom_id res chain seq x y z
N MET A 1 -37.83 -27.54 -23.63
CA MET A 1 -37.50 -26.11 -23.40
C MET A 1 -37.57 -25.83 -21.90
N THR A 2 -36.45 -25.98 -21.19
CA THR A 2 -36.33 -25.66 -19.77
C THR A 2 -35.39 -24.47 -19.64
N VAL A 3 -35.98 -23.28 -19.61
CA VAL A 3 -35.28 -22.03 -19.27
C VAL A 3 -34.88 -22.11 -17.79
N GLN A 4 -33.68 -22.60 -17.51
CA GLN A 4 -33.07 -22.61 -16.18
C GLN A 4 -32.21 -21.34 -16.02
N ARG A 5 -32.79 -20.40 -15.27
CA ARG A 5 -32.27 -19.13 -14.74
C ARG A 5 -30.74 -18.90 -14.79
N THR A 6 -30.29 -18.16 -15.81
CA THR A 6 -28.96 -17.57 -16.02
C THR A 6 -28.68 -16.36 -15.09
N GLY A 7 -29.09 -16.41 -13.82
CA GLY A 7 -29.02 -15.26 -12.91
C GLY A 7 -27.97 -15.36 -11.80
N GLY A 8 -27.41 -16.55 -11.55
CA GLY A 8 -26.54 -16.82 -10.40
C GLY A 8 -25.04 -16.95 -10.72
N ASP A 9 -24.67 -17.01 -11.99
CA ASP A 9 -23.30 -17.33 -12.41
C ASP A 9 -22.40 -16.09 -12.44
N GLY A 10 -22.94 -14.92 -12.79
CA GLY A 10 -22.20 -13.66 -12.81
C GLY A 10 -21.63 -13.27 -11.45
N THR A 11 -22.38 -13.48 -10.36
CA THR A 11 -21.89 -13.11 -9.03
C THR A 11 -20.78 -14.05 -8.53
N LYS A 12 -20.81 -15.33 -8.89
CA LYS A 12 -19.73 -16.27 -8.57
C LYS A 12 -18.45 -15.92 -9.33
N ILE A 13 -18.58 -15.58 -10.61
CA ILE A 13 -17.46 -15.15 -11.45
C ILE A 13 -16.86 -13.86 -10.88
N ALA A 14 -17.69 -12.89 -10.48
CA ALA A 14 -17.23 -11.66 -9.85
C ALA A 14 -16.52 -11.89 -8.51
N LEU A 15 -17.04 -12.77 -7.64
CA LEU A 15 -16.40 -13.17 -6.38
C LEU A 15 -15.03 -13.84 -6.61
N LEU A 16 -14.96 -14.72 -7.61
CA LEU A 16 -13.73 -15.41 -7.98
C LEU A 16 -12.69 -14.42 -8.53
N LEU A 17 -13.11 -13.52 -9.42
CA LEU A 17 -12.26 -12.43 -9.96
C LEU A 17 -11.72 -11.53 -8.85
N TYR A 18 -12.59 -11.07 -7.94
CA TYR A 18 -12.18 -10.23 -6.81
C TYR A 18 -11.18 -10.96 -5.90
N THR A 19 -11.44 -12.24 -5.60
CA THR A 19 -10.54 -13.05 -4.79
C THR A 19 -9.17 -13.23 -5.44
N ILE A 20 -9.12 -13.47 -6.76
CA ILE A 20 -7.86 -13.59 -7.51
C ILE A 20 -7.10 -12.26 -7.52
N LEU A 21 -7.79 -11.14 -7.74
CA LEU A 21 -7.16 -9.81 -7.71
C LEU A 21 -6.62 -9.48 -6.32
N PHE A 22 -7.37 -9.81 -5.26
CA PHE A 22 -6.93 -9.59 -3.89
C PHE A 22 -5.72 -10.46 -3.54
N TRP A 23 -5.72 -11.72 -3.97
CA TRP A 23 -4.58 -12.62 -3.80
C TRP A 23 -3.34 -12.14 -4.56
N ALA A 24 -3.51 -11.66 -5.80
CA ALA A 24 -2.44 -11.04 -6.58
C ALA A 24 -1.87 -9.78 -5.90
N SER A 25 -2.73 -8.95 -5.29
CA SER A 25 -2.28 -7.79 -4.52
C SER A 25 -1.46 -8.18 -3.29
N GLY A 26 -1.83 -9.27 -2.61
CA GLY A 26 -1.05 -9.80 -1.48
C GLY A 26 0.35 -10.26 -1.90
N LEU A 27 0.46 -10.96 -3.04
CA LEU A 27 1.76 -11.33 -3.61
C LEU A 27 2.59 -10.10 -3.99
N ALA A 28 1.97 -9.09 -4.59
CA ALA A 28 2.66 -7.85 -4.95
C ALA A 28 3.17 -7.11 -3.71
N LEU A 29 2.39 -7.04 -2.63
CA LEU A 29 2.82 -6.43 -1.35
C LEU A 29 4.00 -7.17 -0.73
N ILE A 30 3.99 -8.50 -0.73
CA ILE A 30 5.14 -9.30 -0.26
C ILE A 30 6.35 -9.07 -1.15
N PHE A 31 6.18 -9.09 -2.47
CA PHE A 31 7.27 -8.84 -3.41
C PHE A 31 7.88 -7.46 -3.21
N ILE A 32 7.06 -6.41 -3.10
CA ILE A 32 7.53 -5.04 -2.85
C ILE A 32 8.21 -4.93 -1.49
N GLY A 33 7.63 -5.50 -0.44
CA GLY A 33 8.21 -5.48 0.90
C GLY A 33 9.54 -6.22 0.96
N LEU A 34 9.66 -7.35 0.27
CA LEU A 34 10.92 -8.11 0.16
C LEU A 34 11.94 -7.39 -0.72
N TRP A 35 11.50 -6.77 -1.82
CA TRP A 35 12.34 -5.97 -2.70
C TRP A 35 12.96 -4.77 -1.95
N MET A 36 12.16 -4.03 -1.19
CA MET A 36 12.64 -2.95 -0.33
C MET A 36 13.65 -3.44 0.71
N LEU A 37 13.51 -4.68 1.17
CA LEU A 37 14.42 -5.29 2.13
C LEU A 37 15.71 -5.82 1.46
N LEU A 38 15.64 -6.24 0.20
CA LEU A 38 16.74 -6.86 -0.58
C LEU A 38 17.52 -5.86 -1.45
N ASP A 39 17.15 -4.57 -1.43
CA ASP A 39 17.79 -3.55 -2.24
C ASP A 39 19.32 -3.59 -2.08
N PRO A 40 20.13 -3.59 -3.17
CA PRO A 40 21.57 -3.86 -3.12
C PRO A 40 22.35 -2.97 -2.15
N LYS A 41 21.87 -1.74 -1.88
CA LYS A 41 22.44 -0.83 -0.87
C LYS A 41 22.47 -1.43 0.55
N ARG A 42 21.57 -2.37 0.86
CA ARG A 42 21.45 -3.05 2.16
C ARG A 42 22.23 -4.37 2.22
N ASN A 43 22.51 -5.00 1.07
CA ASN A 43 23.23 -6.29 1.01
C ASN A 43 24.67 -6.22 1.55
N TYR A 44 25.33 -5.06 1.50
CA TYR A 44 26.66 -4.88 2.09
C TYR A 44 26.64 -4.88 3.64
N ILE A 45 25.49 -4.61 4.24
CA ILE A 45 25.32 -4.45 5.71
C ILE A 45 24.90 -5.77 6.36
N LEU A 46 24.13 -6.61 5.64
CA LEU A 46 23.68 -7.91 6.12
C LEU A 46 24.78 -8.97 6.25
N GLU A 47 25.93 -8.77 5.60
CA GLU A 47 27.05 -9.71 5.69
C GLU A 47 27.98 -9.43 6.89
N LEU A 48 27.87 -8.26 7.54
CA LEU A 48 28.85 -7.83 8.54
C LEU A 48 28.31 -7.51 9.94
N VAL A 49 27.06 -7.09 10.12
CA VAL A 49 26.68 -6.47 11.41
C VAL A 49 25.27 -6.84 11.87
N ASP A 50 25.27 -7.69 12.89
CA ASP A 50 24.37 -7.67 14.05
C ASP A 50 23.95 -6.24 14.41
N PHE A 51 22.66 -5.91 14.23
CA PHE A 51 22.02 -4.65 14.63
C PHE A 51 22.72 -3.35 14.21
N SER A 52 22.29 -2.72 13.11
CA SER A 52 22.37 -1.26 13.02
C SER A 52 21.15 -0.68 12.31
N GLU A 53 20.64 0.39 12.91
CA GLU A 53 19.41 1.11 12.63
C GLU A 53 19.41 1.77 11.24
N ASP A 54 19.20 0.97 10.19
CA ASP A 54 18.97 1.49 8.85
C ASP A 54 17.48 1.85 8.68
N ASP A 55 17.21 3.15 8.52
CA ASP A 55 15.91 3.77 8.21
C ASP A 55 14.71 3.18 8.97
N PRO A 56 14.47 3.54 10.25
CA PRO A 56 13.40 2.94 11.04
C PRO A 56 12.03 3.08 10.38
N LEU A 57 11.81 4.14 9.58
CA LEU A 57 10.57 4.36 8.86
C LEU A 57 10.40 3.44 7.64
N LEU A 58 11.46 3.27 6.83
CA LEU A 58 11.42 2.47 5.60
C LEU A 58 11.39 0.98 5.93
N THR A 59 12.19 0.57 6.92
CA THR A 59 12.21 -0.79 7.46
C THR A 59 10.87 -1.14 8.11
N PHE A 60 10.28 -0.23 8.90
CA PHE A 60 8.95 -0.46 9.46
C PHE A 60 7.86 -0.56 8.37
N ALA A 61 7.93 0.29 7.35
CA ALA A 61 7.00 0.24 6.22
C ALA A 61 7.11 -1.06 5.41
N SER A 62 8.33 -1.57 5.18
CA SER A 62 8.54 -2.84 4.47
C SER A 62 8.04 -4.04 5.28
N TYR A 63 8.28 -4.06 6.60
CA TYR A 63 7.70 -5.09 7.48
C TYR A 63 6.17 -5.06 7.49
N ILE A 64 5.55 -3.88 7.58
CA ILE A 64 4.08 -3.75 7.50
C ILE A 64 3.58 -4.25 6.14
N ALA A 65 4.26 -3.92 5.04
CA ALA A 65 3.87 -4.38 3.71
C ALA A 65 3.91 -5.91 3.60
N ILE A 66 4.94 -6.56 4.15
CA ILE A 66 5.05 -8.03 4.19
C ILE A 66 3.92 -8.63 5.04
N VAL A 67 3.69 -8.12 6.26
CA VAL A 67 2.64 -8.62 7.16
C VAL A 67 1.26 -8.45 6.54
N ALA A 68 0.97 -7.27 5.97
CA ALA A 68 -0.29 -7.00 5.28
C ALA A 68 -0.47 -7.92 4.07
N GLY A 69 0.59 -8.17 3.31
CA GLY A 69 0.57 -9.09 2.17
C GLY A 69 0.25 -10.53 2.58
N VAL A 70 0.89 -11.03 3.65
CA VAL A 70 0.61 -12.37 4.20
C VAL A 70 -0.84 -12.49 4.66
N VAL A 71 -1.35 -11.51 5.43
CA VAL A 71 -2.76 -11.48 5.85
C VAL A 71 -3.69 -11.47 4.64
N SER A 72 -3.35 -10.72 3.59
CA SER A 72 -4.16 -10.64 2.37
C SER A 72 -4.20 -11.97 1.61
N LEU A 73 -3.10 -12.74 1.61
CA LEU A 73 -3.09 -14.10 1.04
C LEU A 73 -3.99 -15.06 1.83
N PHE A 74 -3.99 -15.00 3.16
CA PHE A 74 -4.87 -15.81 4.01
C PHE A 74 -6.34 -15.47 3.77
N VAL A 75 -6.68 -14.19 3.71
CA VAL A 75 -8.04 -13.73 3.40
C VAL A 75 -8.45 -14.14 1.98
N GLY A 76 -7.54 -14.06 1.00
CA GLY A 76 -7.78 -14.56 -0.36
C GLY A 76 -8.00 -16.08 -0.42
N PHE A 77 -7.28 -16.86 0.37
CA PHE A 77 -7.49 -18.31 0.47
C PHE A 77 -8.88 -18.65 1.04
N ILE A 78 -9.31 -17.91 2.08
CA ILE A 78 -10.67 -18.03 2.64
C ILE A 78 -11.72 -17.61 1.61
N GLY A 79 -11.46 -16.56 0.80
CA GLY A 79 -12.31 -16.13 -0.31
C GLY A 79 -12.48 -17.21 -1.38
N PHE A 80 -11.41 -17.95 -1.69
CA PHE A 80 -11.45 -19.07 -2.65
C PHE A 80 -12.29 -20.24 -2.10
N CYS A 81 -12.13 -20.58 -0.83
CA CYS A 81 -12.99 -21.56 -0.15
C CYS A 81 -14.46 -21.08 -0.05
N GLY A 82 -14.68 -19.78 0.13
CA GLY A 82 -16.00 -19.16 0.16
C GLY A 82 -16.72 -19.23 -1.19
N ALA A 83 -16.00 -19.07 -2.30
CA ALA A 83 -16.55 -19.18 -3.65
C ALA A 83 -17.09 -20.60 -3.97
N LEU A 84 -16.55 -21.63 -3.30
CA LEU A 84 -17.00 -23.03 -3.45
C LEU A 84 -18.29 -23.33 -2.65
N GLN A 85 -18.63 -22.54 -1.62
CA GLN A 85 -19.82 -22.79 -0.81
C GLN A 85 -21.07 -22.10 -1.36
N ARG A 86 -22.11 -22.90 -1.66
CA ARG A 86 -23.38 -22.49 -2.29
C ARG A 86 -24.37 -21.79 -1.33
N MET A 87 -23.89 -20.98 -0.40
CA MET A 87 -24.72 -20.35 0.65
C MET A 87 -25.07 -18.90 0.30
N ARG A 88 -26.37 -18.58 0.16
CA ARG A 88 -26.89 -17.23 -0.19
C ARG A 88 -26.51 -16.12 0.81
N CYS A 89 -26.17 -16.48 2.06
CA CYS A 89 -25.74 -15.54 3.10
C CYS A 89 -24.38 -14.90 2.80
N LEU A 90 -23.49 -15.63 2.12
CA LEU A 90 -22.12 -15.18 1.81
C LEU A 90 -22.11 -13.98 0.85
N LEU A 91 -23.11 -13.90 -0.05
CA LEU A 91 -23.24 -12.84 -1.03
C LEU A 91 -23.58 -11.48 -0.39
N VAL A 92 -24.46 -11.51 0.63
CA VAL A 92 -24.85 -10.32 1.39
C VAL A 92 -23.69 -9.85 2.25
N GLY A 93 -22.97 -10.78 2.90
CA GLY A 93 -21.75 -10.47 3.64
C GLY A 93 -20.68 -9.81 2.76
N PHE A 94 -20.50 -10.29 1.53
CA PHE A 94 -19.57 -9.71 0.57
C PHE A 94 -19.94 -8.29 0.14
N MET A 95 -21.21 -8.05 -0.17
CA MET A 95 -21.72 -6.70 -0.50
C MET A 95 -21.49 -5.73 0.67
N LEU A 96 -21.75 -6.18 1.90
CA LEU A 96 -21.58 -5.37 3.10
C LEU A 96 -20.12 -5.10 3.42
N PHE A 97 -19.24 -6.08 3.17
CA PHE A 97 -17.79 -5.93 3.29
C PHE A 97 -17.22 -4.95 2.27
N LEU A 98 -17.60 -5.06 0.99
CA LEU A 98 -17.20 -4.10 -0.05
C LEU A 98 -17.70 -2.69 0.27
N PHE A 99 -18.94 -2.57 0.76
CA PHE A 99 -19.49 -1.28 1.18
C PHE A 99 -18.71 -0.69 2.37
N ALA A 100 -18.31 -1.52 3.33
CA ALA A 100 -17.46 -1.09 4.44
C ALA A 100 -16.07 -0.65 3.98
N LEU A 101 -15.44 -1.35 3.03
CA LEU A 101 -14.18 -0.93 2.42
C LEU A 101 -14.32 0.41 1.70
N PHE A 102 -15.41 0.60 0.94
CA PHE A 102 -15.67 1.86 0.25
C PHE A 102 -15.82 3.03 1.24
N LEU A 103 -16.53 2.84 2.35
CA LEU A 103 -16.63 3.85 3.40
C LEU A 103 -15.28 4.13 4.07
N ALA A 104 -14.46 3.09 4.29
CA ALA A 104 -13.12 3.24 4.83
C ALA A 104 -12.22 4.04 3.87
N ASP A 105 -12.25 3.75 2.56
CA ASP A 105 -11.50 4.50 1.54
C ASP A 105 -11.96 5.96 1.46
N VAL A 106 -13.27 6.22 1.51
CA VAL A 106 -13.80 7.59 1.56
C VAL A 106 -13.36 8.32 2.83
N ALA A 107 -13.35 7.63 3.97
CA ALA A 107 -12.87 8.20 5.23
C ALA A 107 -11.36 8.53 5.15
N ILE A 108 -10.54 7.61 4.62
CA ILE A 108 -9.10 7.82 4.40
C ILE A 108 -8.88 8.99 3.43
N GLY A 109 -9.62 9.04 2.32
CA GLY A 109 -9.54 10.13 1.34
C GLY A 109 -9.93 11.48 1.94
N THR A 110 -11.00 11.51 2.74
CA THR A 110 -11.44 12.73 3.44
C THR A 110 -10.40 13.17 4.48
N LEU A 111 -9.87 12.23 5.26
CA LEU A 111 -8.76 12.49 6.19
C LEU A 111 -7.56 13.06 5.44
N ALA A 112 -7.15 12.47 4.32
CA ALA A 112 -6.05 12.96 3.51
C ALA A 112 -6.27 14.41 3.04
N LEU A 113 -7.49 14.77 2.61
CA LEU A 113 -7.81 16.15 2.22
C LEU A 113 -7.78 17.13 3.40
N VAL A 114 -8.35 16.76 4.55
CA VAL A 114 -8.35 17.60 5.75
C VAL A 114 -6.92 17.81 6.27
N TYR A 115 -6.13 16.75 6.32
CA TYR A 115 -4.73 16.83 6.73
C TYR A 115 -3.90 17.62 5.72
N ARG A 116 -4.13 17.45 4.42
CA ARG A 116 -3.49 18.29 3.39
C ARG A 116 -3.71 19.77 3.67
N ASN A 117 -4.93 20.18 4.03
CA ASN A 117 -5.21 21.57 4.39
C ASN A 117 -4.40 21.99 5.63
N LYS A 118 -4.31 21.16 6.68
CA LYS A 118 -3.49 21.44 7.87
C LYS A 118 -1.99 21.49 7.60
N PHE A 119 -1.49 20.74 6.62
CA PHE A 119 -0.08 20.77 6.22
C PHE A 119 0.25 21.95 5.31
N THR A 120 -0.75 22.53 4.63
CA THR A 120 -0.58 23.68 3.71
C THR A 120 -0.40 25.01 4.46
N ASP A 121 -0.79 25.10 5.73
CA ASP A 121 -0.62 26.28 6.61
C ASP A 121 0.85 26.58 7.01
N GLY A 122 1.83 26.24 6.17
CA GLY A 122 3.25 26.50 6.39
C GLY A 122 3.92 25.62 7.46
N LYS A 123 3.16 24.84 8.25
CA LYS A 123 3.73 23.87 9.21
C LYS A 123 4.63 22.87 8.52
N LEU A 124 4.24 22.34 7.36
CA LEU A 124 5.07 21.41 6.60
C LEU A 124 6.40 22.05 6.20
N THR A 125 6.40 23.31 5.78
CA THR A 125 7.62 24.05 5.43
C THR A 125 8.54 24.21 6.64
N VAL A 126 7.99 24.46 7.84
CA VAL A 126 8.76 24.53 9.09
C VAL A 126 9.33 23.15 9.48
N TYR A 127 8.55 22.07 9.34
CA TYR A 127 9.04 20.72 9.58
C TYR A 127 10.15 20.33 8.61
N VAL A 128 9.96 20.57 7.31
CA VAL A 128 10.98 20.28 6.28
C VAL A 128 12.24 21.11 6.52
N LYS A 129 12.10 22.41 6.83
CA LYS A 129 13.26 23.27 7.13
C LYS A 129 14.05 22.77 8.35
N ASN A 130 13.36 22.35 9.42
CA ASN A 130 14.02 21.76 10.60
C ASN A 130 14.68 20.41 10.30
N LEU A 131 14.07 19.58 9.45
CA LEU A 131 14.68 18.32 8.98
C LEU A 131 15.96 18.61 8.17
N THR A 132 15.92 19.53 7.22
CA THR A 132 17.07 19.86 6.38
C THR A 132 18.19 20.58 7.16
N GLN A 133 17.87 21.46 8.11
CA GLN A 133 18.92 22.20 8.84
C GLN A 133 19.48 21.42 10.03
N ASN A 134 18.62 20.72 10.78
CA ASN A 134 19.01 20.15 12.08
C ASN A 134 19.32 18.65 12.01
N ARG A 135 18.69 17.92 11.08
CA ARG A 135 18.77 16.46 10.98
C ARG A 135 19.54 15.96 9.76
N TYR A 136 19.69 16.76 8.70
CA TYR A 136 20.36 16.36 7.45
C TYR A 136 21.78 15.79 7.60
N ASN A 137 22.61 16.40 8.47
CA ASN A 137 23.98 15.95 8.68
C ASN A 137 24.15 15.08 9.94
N ARG A 138 23.07 14.89 10.70
CA ARG A 138 23.07 14.15 11.98
C ARG A 138 22.53 12.74 11.78
N ASP A 139 21.49 12.64 10.97
CA ASP A 139 20.72 11.43 10.76
C ASP A 139 20.98 10.95 9.32
N LYS A 140 21.62 9.79 9.17
CA LYS A 140 21.99 9.23 7.86
C LYS A 140 20.79 8.94 6.96
N TRP A 141 19.61 8.70 7.54
CA TRP A 141 18.35 8.42 6.83
C TRP A 141 17.74 9.65 6.14
N VAL A 142 18.12 10.86 6.57
CA VAL A 142 17.50 12.11 6.09
C VAL A 142 18.00 12.46 4.68
N GLN A 143 19.25 12.16 4.37
CA GLN A 143 19.86 12.43 3.06
C GLN A 143 19.16 11.66 1.92
N PRO A 144 19.07 10.32 1.93
CA PRO A 144 18.44 9.56 0.85
C PRO A 144 16.94 9.85 0.70
N LEU A 145 16.24 10.14 1.81
CA LEU A 145 14.84 10.55 1.77
C LEU A 145 14.67 11.89 1.05
N LEU A 146 15.47 12.91 1.41
CA LEU A 146 15.41 14.22 0.77
C LEU A 146 15.83 14.16 -0.71
N ASP A 147 16.86 13.37 -1.04
CA ASP A 147 17.28 13.16 -2.43
C ASP A 147 16.17 12.52 -3.27
N THR A 148 15.46 11.53 -2.71
CA THR A 148 14.33 10.88 -3.39
C THR A 148 13.19 11.87 -3.62
N VAL A 149 12.82 12.64 -2.60
CA VAL A 149 11.76 13.66 -2.72
C VAL A 149 12.16 14.73 -3.73
N GLN A 150 13.41 15.20 -3.71
CA GLN A 150 13.93 16.17 -4.67
C GLN A 150 13.93 15.61 -6.10
N PHE A 151 14.31 14.34 -6.29
CA PHE A 151 14.26 13.67 -7.58
C PHE A 151 12.82 13.61 -8.11
N TYR A 152 11.86 13.13 -7.32
CA TYR A 152 10.46 13.05 -7.74
C TYR A 152 9.83 14.43 -8.00
N VAL A 153 10.07 15.41 -7.13
CA VAL A 153 9.55 16.78 -7.31
C VAL A 153 10.15 17.41 -8.56
N SER A 154 11.46 17.26 -8.79
CA SER A 154 12.15 17.77 -9.97
C SER A 154 11.67 17.09 -11.25
N SER A 155 11.52 15.75 -11.24
CA SER A 155 10.99 14.99 -12.38
C SER A 155 9.54 15.37 -12.70
N THR A 156 8.70 15.54 -11.67
CA THR A 156 7.28 15.89 -11.86
C THR A 156 7.15 17.32 -12.41
N PHE A 157 7.97 18.26 -11.91
CA PHE A 157 8.00 19.62 -12.41
C PHE A 157 8.47 19.68 -13.87
N PHE A 158 9.51 18.91 -14.22
CA PHE A 158 10.03 18.84 -15.59
C PHE A 158 9.02 18.23 -16.57
N LEU A 159 8.29 17.18 -16.16
CA LEU A 159 7.22 16.57 -16.97
C LEU A 159 6.04 17.51 -17.20
N ILE A 160 5.65 18.30 -16.20
CA ILE A 160 4.57 19.29 -16.32
C ILE A 160 5.01 20.45 -17.22
N LEU A 161 6.27 20.87 -17.17
CA LEU A 161 6.82 21.95 -18.00
C LEU A 161 7.00 21.54 -19.47
N TRP A 162 7.22 20.25 -19.76
CA TRP A 162 7.40 19.75 -21.13
C TRP A 162 6.08 19.47 -21.85
N HIS A 163 4.97 19.36 -21.11
CA HIS A 163 3.63 19.13 -21.67
C HIS A 163 2.81 20.44 -21.83
N LYS A 164 3.45 21.61 -21.67
CA LYS A 164 2.82 22.93 -21.83
C LYS A 164 3.60 23.79 -22.80
#